data_AF-A0A5E3WTW5-F1
#
_entry.id   AF-A0A5E3WTW5-F1
#
_cell.length_a   1.000
_cell.length_b   1.000
_cell.length_c   1.000
_cell.angle_alpha   90.00
_cell.angle_beta   90.00
_cell.angle_gamma   90.00
#
_symmetry.space_group_name_H-M   'P 1'
#
loop_
_entity.id
_entity.type
_entity.pdbx_description
1 polymer ?
#
loop_
_entity_poly.entity_id
_entity_poly.type
_entity_poly.pdbx_seq_one_letter_code
_entity_poly.pdbx_strand_id
1 'polypeptide(L)'
;MAANLLEQAPPEFARVLAGLPVPPANGGQPNQDENYRLYAMANFIYAAVDQRSSEWTDYTSASSPYLPVTPSSQSLAGDNAHLPSFVVTREGSILDERIAEAIQSVLWRVPDVRARPSDSLPEMGIWSCPQCDLPIDPADLTVDQRVLIAYHMGVGEDCGVVEHADGRVQLDPKNPWQYLRSVDCLGWDHYAMHLRTECLILWYPSPVSAYRSAPGVWWDEDRLSRRQVYKAVRLENEALERTERHQLRMWKAKKMINLAKGGVHAARFHLTRWRRGAVVAREALVKQMFAAGRNVVDTGLALVALMDKERVDAERLRWQAQREQHNDIRREWEARKTDWSRMYLGV
;
A
#
# COMPACT_ATOMS: atom_id res chain seq x y z
N MET A 1 -25.43 2.39 39.27
CA MET A 1 -25.75 1.06 38.72
C MET A 1 -25.60 -0.08 39.72
N ALA A 2 -24.65 -0.03 40.68
CA ALA A 2 -24.62 -0.97 41.82
C ALA A 2 -25.94 -1.07 42.60
N ALA A 3 -26.75 0.00 42.65
CA ALA A 3 -28.07 0.03 43.28
C ALA A 3 -29.04 -1.03 42.72
N ASN A 4 -29.05 -1.25 41.40
CA ASN A 4 -30.02 -2.15 40.75
C ASN A 4 -29.62 -3.64 40.91
N LEU A 5 -28.34 -3.94 41.17
CA LEU A 5 -27.88 -5.29 41.46
C LEU A 5 -28.19 -5.68 42.92
N LEU A 6 -28.05 -4.74 43.86
CA LEU A 6 -28.36 -4.94 45.28
C LEU A 6 -29.85 -5.12 45.56
N GLU A 7 -30.73 -4.54 44.73
CA GLU A 7 -32.19 -4.69 44.83
C GLU A 7 -32.69 -6.11 44.53
N GLN A 8 -31.99 -6.84 43.67
CA GLN A 8 -32.35 -8.20 43.26
C GLN A 8 -31.53 -9.28 43.97
N ALA A 9 -30.41 -8.90 44.57
CA ALA A 9 -29.52 -9.83 45.25
C ALA A 9 -30.11 -10.33 46.58
N PRO A 10 -29.77 -11.56 47.01
CA PRO A 10 -30.13 -12.03 48.33
C PRO A 10 -29.55 -11.11 49.43
N PRO A 11 -30.22 -10.96 50.58
CA PRO A 11 -29.81 -10.01 51.64
C PRO A 11 -28.41 -10.29 52.18
N GLU A 12 -27.97 -11.54 52.09
CA GLU A 12 -26.64 -12.02 52.43
C GLU A 12 -25.55 -11.34 51.58
N PHE A 13 -25.83 -11.08 50.29
CA PHE A 13 -24.88 -10.48 49.36
C PHE A 13 -24.44 -9.08 49.80
N ALA A 14 -25.40 -8.22 50.15
CA ALA A 14 -25.13 -6.86 50.61
C ALA A 14 -24.42 -6.85 51.98
N ARG A 15 -24.82 -7.73 52.91
CA ARG A 15 -24.17 -7.88 54.22
C ARG A 15 -22.71 -8.28 54.09
N VAL A 16 -22.45 -9.27 53.26
CA VAL A 16 -21.10 -9.82 53.07
C VAL A 16 -20.19 -8.80 52.38
N LEU A 17 -20.68 -8.04 51.40
CA LEU A 17 -19.93 -6.92 50.81
C LEU A 17 -19.62 -5.81 51.83
N ALA A 18 -20.47 -5.63 52.84
CA ALA A 18 -20.21 -4.72 53.96
C ALA A 18 -19.26 -5.30 55.04
N GLY A 19 -18.72 -6.51 54.83
CA GLY A 19 -17.84 -7.19 55.79
C GLY A 19 -18.57 -7.79 57.00
N LEU A 20 -19.90 -7.92 56.94
CA LEU A 20 -20.70 -8.48 58.02
C LEU A 20 -20.94 -9.99 57.81
N PRO A 21 -20.82 -10.82 58.85
CA PRO A 21 -21.11 -12.25 58.74
C PRO A 21 -22.60 -12.53 58.48
N VAL A 22 -22.86 -13.60 57.74
CA VAL A 22 -24.20 -14.13 57.49
C VAL A 22 -24.66 -14.90 58.73
N PRO A 23 -25.84 -14.54 59.29
CA PRO A 23 -26.38 -15.26 60.44
C PRO A 23 -26.87 -16.64 59.99
N PRO A 24 -26.52 -17.72 60.71
CA PRO A 24 -26.99 -19.06 60.35
C PRO A 24 -28.50 -19.18 60.55
N ALA A 25 -29.17 -19.89 59.64
CA ALA A 25 -30.63 -20.06 59.63
C ALA A 25 -31.22 -20.60 60.94
N ASN A 26 -30.42 -21.32 61.74
CA ASN A 26 -30.84 -21.95 62.99
C ASN A 26 -30.37 -21.20 64.26
N GLY A 27 -29.87 -19.95 64.16
CA GLY A 27 -29.56 -19.12 65.33
C GLY A 27 -28.27 -19.44 66.09
N GLY A 28 -27.26 -20.05 65.44
CA GLY A 28 -25.94 -20.37 66.02
C GLY A 28 -24.83 -19.32 65.74
N GLN A 29 -23.58 -19.68 66.08
CA GLN A 29 -22.41 -18.88 65.69
C GLN A 29 -22.17 -18.97 64.17
N PRO A 30 -21.74 -17.87 63.51
CA PRO A 30 -21.48 -17.88 62.07
C PRO A 30 -20.32 -18.83 61.73
N ASN A 31 -20.53 -19.69 60.72
CA ASN A 31 -19.47 -20.54 60.21
C ASN A 31 -18.43 -19.67 59.45
N GLN A 32 -17.17 -19.68 59.91
CA GLN A 32 -16.12 -18.83 59.33
C GLN A 32 -15.78 -19.23 57.89
N ASP A 33 -15.72 -20.53 57.59
CA ASP A 33 -15.37 -21.02 56.25
C ASP A 33 -16.44 -20.67 55.22
N GLU A 34 -17.71 -20.77 55.61
CA GLU A 34 -18.85 -20.43 54.78
C GLU A 34 -18.93 -18.93 54.52
N ASN A 35 -18.71 -18.11 55.56
CA ASN A 35 -18.63 -16.66 55.43
C ASN A 35 -17.48 -16.22 54.52
N TYR A 36 -16.31 -16.86 54.62
CA TYR A 36 -15.19 -16.59 53.74
C TYR A 36 -15.52 -16.91 52.28
N ARG A 37 -16.15 -18.06 52.01
CA ARG A 37 -16.58 -18.44 50.65
C ARG A 37 -17.59 -17.46 50.07
N LEU A 38 -18.59 -17.07 50.86
CA LEU A 38 -19.59 -16.07 50.47
C LEU A 38 -18.90 -14.72 50.19
N TYR A 39 -17.95 -14.32 51.02
CA TYR A 39 -17.18 -13.08 50.85
C TYR A 39 -16.35 -13.08 49.58
N ALA A 40 -15.61 -14.15 49.31
CA ALA A 40 -14.81 -14.30 48.10
C ALA A 40 -15.70 -14.22 46.85
N MET A 41 -16.82 -14.95 46.84
CA MET A 41 -17.74 -14.97 45.69
C MET A 41 -18.49 -13.66 45.51
N ALA A 42 -18.91 -12.99 46.59
CA ALA A 42 -19.56 -11.68 46.51
C ALA A 42 -18.63 -10.62 45.91
N ASN A 43 -17.36 -10.58 46.36
CA ASN A 43 -16.34 -9.68 45.81
C ASN A 43 -16.04 -10.02 44.34
N PHE A 44 -15.95 -11.31 43.99
CA PHE A 44 -15.76 -11.73 42.61
C PHE A 44 -16.90 -11.27 41.71
N ILE A 45 -18.16 -11.51 42.12
CA ILE A 45 -19.35 -11.06 41.37
C ILE A 45 -19.31 -9.55 41.19
N TYR A 46 -19.04 -8.80 42.26
CA TYR A 46 -18.96 -7.34 42.21
C TYR A 46 -17.89 -6.86 41.22
N ALA A 47 -16.68 -7.42 41.28
CA ALA A 47 -15.59 -7.08 40.37
C ALA A 47 -15.88 -7.46 38.91
N ALA A 48 -16.52 -8.61 38.68
CA ALA A 48 -16.81 -9.13 37.35
C ALA A 48 -17.91 -8.35 36.61
N VAL A 49 -18.78 -7.66 37.33
CA VAL A 49 -19.85 -6.79 36.81
C VAL A 49 -19.54 -5.30 36.95
N ASP A 50 -18.38 -4.91 37.49
CA ASP A 50 -18.05 -3.51 37.67
C ASP A 50 -17.76 -2.82 36.33
N GLN A 51 -18.69 -1.95 35.92
CA GLN A 51 -18.58 -1.10 34.75
C GLN A 51 -17.48 -0.03 34.89
N ARG A 52 -17.00 0.27 36.11
CA ARG A 52 -15.87 1.20 36.33
C ARG A 52 -14.53 0.63 35.90
N SER A 53 -14.47 -0.65 35.54
CA SER A 53 -13.37 -1.25 34.76
C SER A 53 -13.15 -0.58 33.38
N SER A 54 -13.87 0.50 33.04
CA SER A 54 -13.48 1.49 32.03
C SER A 54 -12.01 1.97 32.11
N GLU A 55 -11.34 1.86 33.26
CA GLU A 55 -9.88 2.09 33.38
C GLU A 55 -9.03 0.95 32.76
N TRP A 56 -9.65 -0.21 32.53
CA TRP A 56 -9.06 -1.43 31.95
C TRP A 56 -9.35 -1.59 30.45
N THR A 57 -9.72 -0.51 29.77
CA THR A 57 -9.84 -0.54 28.30
C THR A 57 -8.45 -0.69 27.67
N ASP A 58 -8.36 -1.41 26.55
CA ASP A 58 -7.12 -1.41 25.73
C ASP A 58 -6.80 -0.02 25.14
N TYR A 59 -7.71 0.95 25.32
CA TYR A 59 -7.55 2.36 25.00
C TYR A 59 -6.75 3.13 26.06
N THR A 60 -6.89 2.79 27.34
CA THR A 60 -6.30 3.53 28.47
C THR A 60 -4.97 2.96 28.96
N SER A 61 -4.64 1.68 28.69
CA SER A 61 -3.33 1.11 29.07
C SER A 61 -2.16 1.58 28.19
N ALA A 62 -2.42 2.38 27.16
CA ALA A 62 -1.41 3.03 26.34
C ALA A 62 -1.68 4.53 26.31
N SER A 63 -1.30 5.22 27.39
CA SER A 63 -1.13 6.68 27.40
C SER A 63 -0.11 7.09 26.34
N SER A 64 -0.57 7.25 25.09
CA SER A 64 0.10 8.06 24.08
C SER A 64 -0.61 9.42 24.10
N PRO A 65 -0.02 10.48 24.70
CA PRO A 65 -0.61 11.81 24.77
C PRO A 65 -0.64 12.55 23.42
N TYR A 66 -0.33 11.86 22.32
CA TYR A 66 -0.36 12.42 20.98
C TYR A 66 -1.05 11.43 20.04
N LEU A 67 -2.10 11.87 19.36
CA LEU A 67 -2.15 11.94 17.90
C LEU A 67 -3.44 12.65 17.45
N PRO A 68 -3.35 13.61 16.51
CA PRO A 68 -4.49 14.34 16.00
C PRO A 68 -5.38 13.44 15.15
N VAL A 69 -6.67 13.74 15.15
CA VAL A 69 -7.64 13.27 14.17
C VAL A 69 -7.24 13.86 12.82
N THR A 70 -6.47 13.14 12.02
CA THR A 70 -6.32 13.48 10.60
C THR A 70 -7.51 12.89 9.85
N PRO A 71 -8.39 13.70 9.24
CA PRO A 71 -9.36 13.19 8.29
C PRO A 71 -8.57 12.67 7.08
N SER A 72 -8.57 11.36 6.84
CA SER A 72 -8.02 10.79 5.61
C SER A 72 -9.03 10.97 4.49
N SER A 73 -9.04 12.16 3.88
CA SER A 73 -9.85 12.46 2.70
C SER A 73 -9.13 12.05 1.41
N GLN A 74 -8.81 10.77 1.23
CA GLN A 74 -8.42 10.26 -0.10
C GLN A 74 -8.97 8.85 -0.29
N SER A 75 -9.87 8.74 -1.28
CA SER A 75 -10.55 7.51 -1.69
C SER A 75 -9.54 6.43 -2.07
N LEU A 76 -9.59 5.30 -1.38
CA LEU A 76 -8.84 4.07 -1.69
C LEU A 76 -9.37 3.32 -2.93
N ALA A 77 -10.36 3.89 -3.64
CA ALA A 77 -11.11 3.20 -4.69
C ALA A 77 -10.77 3.61 -6.14
N GLY A 78 -9.74 4.45 -6.35
CA GLY A 78 -9.27 4.78 -7.71
C GLY A 78 -8.23 3.80 -8.23
N ASP A 79 -8.18 3.59 -9.54
CA ASP A 79 -7.23 2.67 -10.21
C ASP A 79 -5.75 2.99 -9.85
N ASN A 80 -5.44 4.23 -9.49
CA ASN A 80 -4.10 4.70 -9.10
C ASN A 80 -3.91 4.88 -7.58
N ALA A 81 -4.85 4.46 -6.72
CA ALA A 81 -4.79 4.65 -5.26
C ALA A 81 -3.62 3.91 -4.58
N HIS A 82 -3.01 2.95 -5.29
CA HIS A 82 -1.85 2.20 -4.83
C HIS A 82 -0.52 2.92 -5.08
N LEU A 83 -0.50 3.92 -5.97
CA LEU A 83 0.67 4.68 -6.37
C LEU A 83 0.84 5.94 -5.50
N PRO A 84 2.07 6.27 -5.06
CA PRO A 84 2.33 7.53 -4.37
C PRO A 84 1.91 8.73 -5.23
N SER A 85 1.41 9.81 -4.62
CA SER A 85 0.98 11.02 -5.36
C SER A 85 2.07 11.62 -6.26
N PHE A 86 3.35 11.51 -5.87
CA PHE A 86 4.48 11.97 -6.70
C PHE A 86 4.71 11.12 -7.97
N VAL A 87 4.11 9.93 -8.05
CA VAL A 87 4.12 9.06 -9.24
C VAL A 87 2.92 9.35 -10.14
N VAL A 88 1.77 9.74 -9.55
CA VAL A 88 0.49 9.91 -10.27
C VAL A 88 0.37 11.29 -10.95
N THR A 89 1.05 12.32 -10.47
CA THR A 89 0.95 13.70 -11.05
C THR A 89 1.85 13.97 -12.25
N ARG A 90 2.40 12.95 -12.92
CA ARG A 90 3.49 13.11 -13.89
C ARG A 90 3.07 12.73 -15.31
N GLU A 91 2.04 13.37 -15.83
CA GLU A 91 1.71 13.34 -17.26
C GLU A 91 2.43 14.48 -17.99
N GLY A 92 3.07 14.18 -19.13
CA GLY A 92 3.35 15.15 -20.19
C GLY A 92 4.79 15.69 -20.35
N SER A 93 5.67 15.61 -19.36
CA SER A 93 7.05 16.14 -19.49
C SER A 93 8.12 15.06 -19.37
N ILE A 94 9.27 15.31 -19.99
CA ILE A 94 10.50 14.56 -19.71
C ILE A 94 10.88 14.90 -18.26
N LEU A 95 10.74 13.94 -17.37
CA LEU A 95 10.80 14.16 -15.91
C LEU A 95 12.18 14.57 -15.40
N ASP A 96 13.20 14.35 -16.22
CA ASP A 96 14.56 14.74 -15.96
C ASP A 96 14.91 15.92 -16.88
N GLU A 97 15.00 17.11 -16.29
CA GLU A 97 15.36 18.35 -17.00
C GLU A 97 16.67 18.16 -17.79
N ARG A 98 17.59 17.32 -17.30
CA ARG A 98 18.87 17.05 -17.97
C ARG A 98 18.73 16.16 -19.20
N ILE A 99 17.78 15.22 -19.17
CA ILE A 99 17.42 14.47 -20.38
C ILE A 99 16.78 15.43 -21.38
N ALA A 100 15.92 16.35 -20.93
CA ALA A 100 15.32 17.35 -21.81
C ALA A 100 16.39 18.27 -22.44
N GLU A 101 17.35 18.74 -21.64
CA GLU A 101 18.49 19.54 -22.11
C GLU A 101 19.37 18.78 -23.10
N ALA A 102 19.70 17.52 -22.81
CA ALA A 102 20.50 16.68 -23.70
C ALA A 102 19.75 16.30 -24.99
N ILE A 103 18.43 16.15 -24.94
CA ILE A 103 17.62 16.02 -26.16
C ILE A 103 17.67 17.33 -26.95
N GLN A 104 17.46 18.46 -26.29
CA GLN A 104 17.44 19.76 -26.94
C GLN A 104 18.81 20.13 -27.54
N SER A 105 19.93 19.66 -26.98
CA SER A 105 21.26 19.92 -27.53
C SER A 105 21.50 19.18 -28.86
N VAL A 106 20.90 18.00 -29.05
CA VAL A 106 21.10 17.16 -30.24
C VAL A 106 19.99 17.34 -31.27
N LEU A 107 18.74 17.37 -30.81
CA LEU A 107 17.54 17.41 -31.62
C LEU A 107 16.85 18.78 -31.47
N TRP A 108 17.63 19.86 -31.53
CA TRP A 108 17.11 21.22 -31.29
C TRP A 108 16.01 21.68 -32.26
N ARG A 109 15.95 21.07 -33.47
CA ARG A 109 14.89 21.34 -34.47
C ARG A 109 13.64 20.47 -34.29
N VAL A 110 13.70 19.44 -33.43
CA VAL A 110 12.58 18.53 -33.19
C VAL A 110 11.80 19.04 -31.97
N PRO A 111 10.58 19.56 -32.14
CA PRO A 111 9.83 20.19 -31.05
C PRO A 111 9.37 19.17 -29.99
N ASP A 112 9.05 17.95 -30.40
CA ASP A 112 8.71 16.85 -29.50
C ASP A 112 9.23 15.52 -30.07
N VAL A 113 10.17 14.90 -29.38
CA VAL A 113 10.75 13.60 -29.75
C VAL A 113 9.75 12.45 -29.58
N ARG A 114 8.72 12.63 -28.73
CA ARG A 114 7.67 11.63 -28.47
C ARG A 114 6.52 11.71 -29.47
N ALA A 115 6.43 12.81 -30.24
CA ALA A 115 5.46 12.94 -31.31
C ALA A 115 5.71 11.88 -32.38
N ARG A 116 4.65 11.49 -33.08
CA ARG A 116 4.72 10.45 -34.11
C ARG A 116 5.35 11.05 -35.37
N PRO A 117 6.44 10.48 -35.90
CA PRO A 117 7.02 10.93 -37.17
C PRO A 117 6.02 10.98 -38.32
N SER A 118 5.07 10.04 -38.35
CA SER A 118 4.00 9.99 -39.35
C SER A 118 3.04 11.18 -39.28
N ASP A 119 2.91 11.87 -38.15
CA ASP A 119 2.08 13.09 -38.04
C ASP A 119 2.67 14.25 -38.86
N SER A 120 3.99 14.21 -39.17
CA SER A 120 4.66 15.19 -40.02
C SER A 120 4.90 14.69 -41.45
N LEU A 121 4.24 13.61 -41.86
CA LEU A 121 4.39 13.06 -43.21
C LEU A 121 3.68 13.97 -44.24
N PRO A 122 4.39 14.52 -45.24
CA PRO A 122 3.78 15.34 -46.29
C PRO A 122 2.96 14.49 -47.26
N GLU A 123 2.11 15.12 -48.08
CA GLU A 123 1.29 14.43 -49.11
C GLU A 123 2.12 13.59 -50.09
N MET A 124 3.38 13.98 -50.33
CA MET A 124 4.32 13.25 -51.18
C MET A 124 4.79 11.91 -50.57
N GLY A 125 4.45 11.63 -49.31
CA GLY A 125 4.72 10.35 -48.64
C GLY A 125 6.17 10.17 -48.14
N ILE A 126 7.07 11.12 -48.36
CA ILE A 126 8.47 11.05 -47.92
C ILE A 126 8.63 11.80 -46.60
N TRP A 127 8.99 11.09 -45.54
CA TRP A 127 9.32 11.72 -44.26
C TRP A 127 10.75 12.25 -44.30
N SER A 128 11.01 13.43 -43.73
CA SER A 128 12.36 13.97 -43.60
C SER A 128 12.64 14.31 -42.15
N CYS A 129 13.80 13.89 -41.66
CA CYS A 129 14.21 14.19 -40.29
C CYS A 129 14.37 15.71 -40.11
N PRO A 130 13.63 16.37 -39.18
CA PRO A 130 13.73 17.82 -38.99
C PRO A 130 15.12 18.30 -38.56
N GLN A 131 15.94 17.41 -37.99
CA GLN A 131 17.26 17.74 -37.48
C GLN A 131 18.34 17.76 -38.56
N CYS A 132 18.37 16.75 -39.45
CA CYS A 132 19.45 16.55 -40.42
C CYS A 132 18.98 16.40 -41.87
N ASP A 133 17.69 16.58 -42.12
CA ASP A 133 17.05 16.51 -43.44
C ASP A 133 17.24 15.16 -44.15
N LEU A 134 17.56 14.08 -43.41
CA LEU A 134 17.65 12.73 -43.97
C LEU A 134 16.25 12.28 -44.43
N PRO A 135 16.06 11.96 -45.73
CA PRO A 135 14.79 11.48 -46.23
C PRO A 135 14.63 9.99 -45.91
N ILE A 136 13.41 9.61 -45.53
CA ILE A 136 12.94 8.24 -45.42
C ILE A 136 11.76 8.13 -46.38
N ASP A 137 11.96 7.42 -47.47
CA ASP A 137 10.93 7.14 -48.47
C ASP A 137 10.31 5.75 -48.20
N PRO A 138 9.06 5.69 -47.72
CA PRO A 138 8.34 4.43 -47.54
C PRO A 138 8.17 3.61 -48.83
N ALA A 139 8.27 4.24 -50.00
CA ALA A 139 8.17 3.59 -51.30
C ALA A 139 9.51 3.02 -51.81
N ASP A 140 10.64 3.39 -51.19
CA ASP A 140 11.98 2.92 -51.57
C ASP A 140 12.89 2.78 -50.33
N LEU A 141 12.70 1.68 -49.60
CA LEU A 141 13.44 1.40 -48.38
C LEU A 141 14.87 0.96 -48.66
N THR A 142 15.82 1.56 -47.95
CA THR A 142 17.22 1.12 -47.90
C THR A 142 17.37 -0.23 -47.19
N VAL A 143 18.52 -0.89 -47.38
CA VAL A 143 18.82 -2.18 -46.74
C VAL A 143 18.69 -2.11 -45.21
N ASP A 144 19.21 -1.06 -44.58
CA ASP A 144 19.16 -0.91 -43.12
C ASP A 144 17.71 -0.73 -42.62
N GLN A 145 16.89 0.04 -43.35
CA GLN A 145 15.48 0.21 -43.03
C GLN A 145 14.70 -1.11 -43.17
N ARG A 146 15.01 -1.92 -44.20
CA ARG A 146 14.42 -3.26 -44.37
C ARG A 146 14.76 -4.17 -43.19
N VAL A 147 16.03 -4.17 -42.77
CA VAL A 147 16.50 -4.97 -41.62
C VAL A 147 15.81 -4.53 -40.34
N LEU A 148 15.65 -3.23 -40.11
CA LEU A 148 14.95 -2.69 -38.94
C LEU A 148 13.47 -3.12 -38.92
N ILE A 149 12.75 -2.99 -40.04
CA ILE A 149 11.35 -3.42 -40.12
C ILE A 149 11.24 -4.94 -39.92
N ALA A 150 12.11 -5.72 -40.54
CA ALA A 150 12.16 -7.18 -40.35
C ALA A 150 12.48 -7.59 -38.90
N TYR A 151 13.32 -6.83 -38.19
CA TYR A 151 13.61 -7.06 -36.77
C TYR A 151 12.33 -6.95 -35.91
N HIS A 152 11.45 -6.01 -36.23
CA HIS A 152 10.22 -5.80 -35.48
C HIS A 152 9.05 -6.68 -35.93
N MET A 153 8.89 -6.87 -37.25
CA MET A 153 7.73 -7.54 -37.85
C MET A 153 7.97 -9.00 -38.22
N GLY A 154 9.22 -9.47 -38.16
CA GLY A 154 9.62 -10.78 -38.66
C GLY A 154 9.83 -10.80 -40.18
N VAL A 155 9.96 -12.00 -40.73
CA VAL A 155 10.14 -12.26 -42.18
C VAL A 155 8.99 -13.12 -42.69
N GLY A 156 8.50 -12.87 -43.91
CA GLY A 156 7.40 -13.62 -44.53
C GLY A 156 6.33 -12.73 -45.16
N GLU A 157 5.18 -13.30 -45.54
CA GLU A 157 4.12 -12.56 -46.24
C GLU A 157 3.48 -11.43 -45.40
N ASP A 158 3.58 -11.51 -44.07
CA ASP A 158 3.03 -10.53 -43.13
C ASP A 158 4.08 -9.52 -42.61
N CYS A 159 5.28 -9.47 -43.19
CA CYS A 159 6.38 -8.62 -42.70
C CYS A 159 6.20 -7.11 -42.94
N GLY A 160 5.07 -6.69 -43.53
CA GLY A 160 4.72 -5.28 -43.72
C GLY A 160 5.53 -4.55 -44.79
N VAL A 161 6.30 -5.29 -45.59
CA VAL A 161 7.00 -4.79 -46.78
C VAL A 161 6.63 -5.59 -48.02
N VAL A 162 6.71 -4.96 -49.18
CA VAL A 162 6.45 -5.57 -50.50
C VAL A 162 7.65 -5.31 -51.39
N GLU A 163 8.20 -6.37 -51.98
CA GLU A 163 9.24 -6.29 -53.01
C GLU A 163 8.60 -6.26 -54.40
N HIS A 164 8.99 -5.28 -55.20
CA HIS A 164 8.55 -5.11 -56.59
C HIS A 164 9.46 -5.87 -57.55
N ALA A 165 8.97 -6.10 -58.77
CA ALA A 165 9.72 -6.79 -59.82
C ALA A 165 11.02 -6.06 -60.25
N ASP A 166 11.14 -4.76 -59.95
CA ASP A 166 12.34 -3.94 -60.19
C ASP A 166 13.35 -3.99 -59.03
N GLY A 167 13.09 -4.78 -57.98
CA GLY A 167 13.95 -4.94 -56.80
C GLY A 167 13.79 -3.84 -55.75
N ARG A 168 12.88 -2.87 -55.97
CA ARG A 168 12.53 -1.88 -54.93
C ARG A 168 11.67 -2.55 -53.86
N VAL A 169 11.89 -2.15 -52.61
CA VAL A 169 11.13 -2.64 -51.47
C VAL A 169 10.45 -1.47 -50.81
N GLN A 170 9.14 -1.55 -50.66
CA GLN A 170 8.32 -0.52 -50.03
C GLN A 170 7.61 -1.07 -48.79
N LEU A 171 7.14 -0.19 -47.91
CA LEU A 171 6.15 -0.55 -46.89
C LEU A 171 4.82 -0.94 -47.56
N ASP A 172 4.13 -1.95 -47.04
CA ASP A 172 2.84 -2.38 -47.58
C ASP A 172 1.74 -1.32 -47.31
N PRO A 173 1.16 -0.68 -48.34
CA PRO A 173 0.13 0.34 -48.15
C PRO A 173 -1.26 -0.26 -47.85
N LYS A 174 -1.46 -1.58 -47.98
CA LYS A 174 -2.78 -2.21 -47.78
C LYS A 174 -3.34 -2.01 -46.37
N ASN A 175 -2.47 -1.94 -45.37
CA ASN A 175 -2.84 -1.63 -44.00
C ASN A 175 -2.30 -0.24 -43.61
N PRO A 176 -3.11 0.83 -43.72
CA PRO A 176 -2.65 2.20 -43.49
C PRO A 176 -2.17 2.42 -42.05
N TRP A 177 -2.74 1.72 -41.08
CA TRP A 177 -2.30 1.84 -39.68
C TRP A 177 -0.93 1.20 -39.47
N GLN A 178 -0.70 0.02 -40.05
CA GLN A 178 0.61 -0.63 -40.00
C GLN A 178 1.65 0.20 -40.74
N TYR A 179 1.31 0.73 -41.92
CA TYR A 179 2.15 1.61 -42.70
C TYR A 179 2.62 2.83 -41.88
N LEU A 180 1.70 3.57 -41.26
CA LEU A 180 2.04 4.74 -40.44
C LEU A 180 2.91 4.35 -39.23
N ARG A 181 2.62 3.22 -38.56
CA ARG A 181 3.44 2.72 -37.46
C ARG A 181 4.85 2.32 -37.90
N SER A 182 5.00 1.78 -39.10
CA SER A 182 6.31 1.47 -39.68
C SER A 182 7.07 2.75 -40.02
N VAL A 183 6.42 3.80 -40.54
CA VAL A 183 7.02 5.13 -40.72
C VAL A 183 7.48 5.70 -39.37
N ASP A 184 6.64 5.61 -38.33
CA ASP A 184 6.99 6.04 -36.97
C ASP A 184 8.21 5.29 -36.43
N CYS A 185 8.27 3.96 -36.64
CA CYS A 185 9.41 3.13 -36.25
C CYS A 185 10.71 3.60 -36.91
N LEU A 186 10.69 3.84 -38.22
CA LEU A 186 11.87 4.34 -38.96
C LEU A 186 12.30 5.73 -38.48
N GLY A 187 11.34 6.64 -38.26
CA GLY A 187 11.63 7.99 -37.79
C GLY A 187 12.19 8.01 -36.36
N TRP A 188 11.60 7.25 -35.44
CA TRP A 188 12.09 7.15 -34.07
C TRP A 188 13.43 6.42 -33.97
N ASP A 189 13.69 5.39 -34.77
CA ASP A 189 15.02 4.78 -34.81
C ASP A 189 16.08 5.79 -35.25
N HIS A 190 15.75 6.62 -36.25
CA HIS A 190 16.64 7.68 -36.68
C HIS A 190 16.87 8.74 -35.59
N TYR A 191 15.83 9.14 -34.84
CA TYR A 191 16.02 9.97 -33.64
C TYR A 191 16.89 9.28 -32.59
N ALA A 192 16.73 7.97 -32.39
CA ALA A 192 17.57 7.20 -31.48
C ALA A 192 19.04 7.21 -31.91
N MET A 193 19.35 7.26 -33.21
CA MET A 193 20.72 7.43 -33.69
C MET A 193 21.34 8.76 -33.26
N HIS A 194 20.59 9.86 -33.39
CA HIS A 194 21.03 11.18 -32.91
C HIS A 194 21.25 11.15 -31.40
N LEU A 195 20.27 10.69 -30.62
CA LEU A 195 20.31 10.68 -29.16
C LEU A 195 21.42 9.80 -28.57
N ARG A 196 21.83 8.74 -29.29
CA ARG A 196 22.99 7.91 -28.93
C ARG A 196 24.30 8.71 -28.85
N THR A 197 24.39 9.88 -29.49
CA THR A 197 25.55 10.78 -29.39
C THR A 197 25.68 11.40 -28.01
N GLU A 198 24.59 11.66 -27.30
CA GLU A 198 24.56 12.19 -25.92
C GLU A 198 24.29 11.09 -24.88
N CYS A 199 24.60 9.83 -25.20
CA CYS A 199 24.38 8.70 -24.29
C CYS A 199 22.93 8.55 -23.83
N LEU A 200 21.97 8.86 -24.71
CA LEU A 200 20.55 8.64 -24.44
C LEU A 200 20.04 7.42 -25.22
N ILE A 201 19.17 6.64 -24.57
CA ILE A 201 18.40 5.56 -25.18
C ILE A 201 16.98 6.10 -25.39
N LEU A 202 16.52 6.05 -26.64
CA LEU A 202 15.12 6.27 -26.98
C LEU A 202 14.48 4.90 -27.22
N TRP A 203 13.54 4.55 -26.36
CA TRP A 203 12.63 3.43 -26.58
C TRP A 203 11.36 3.93 -27.26
N TYR A 204 10.90 3.18 -28.24
CA TYR A 204 9.69 3.46 -28.97
C TYR A 204 8.86 2.18 -29.14
N PRO A 205 7.53 2.30 -29.26
CA PRO A 205 6.65 1.14 -29.38
C PRO A 205 6.86 0.39 -30.72
N SER A 206 6.82 -0.94 -30.66
CA SER A 206 6.94 -1.78 -31.85
C SER A 206 5.81 -1.51 -32.85
N PRO A 207 6.11 -1.45 -34.16
CA PRO A 207 5.10 -1.20 -35.19
C PRO A 207 4.04 -2.32 -35.30
N VAL A 208 4.30 -3.51 -34.74
CA VAL A 208 3.37 -4.66 -34.76
C VAL A 208 2.14 -4.44 -33.86
N SER A 209 2.27 -3.58 -32.85
CA SER A 209 1.25 -3.37 -31.83
C SER A 209 0.61 -1.99 -31.94
N ALA A 210 -0.68 -1.89 -31.61
CA ALA A 210 -1.31 -0.59 -31.43
C ALA A 210 -0.65 0.15 -30.25
N TYR A 211 -0.35 1.44 -30.45
CA TYR A 211 0.33 2.24 -29.44
C TYR A 211 -0.57 2.43 -28.22
N ARG A 212 -0.09 1.95 -27.07
CA ARG A 212 -0.72 2.17 -25.75
C ARG A 212 0.08 3.14 -24.89
N SER A 213 1.30 3.48 -25.31
CA SER A 213 2.21 4.38 -24.63
C SER A 213 3.02 5.18 -25.63
N ALA A 214 3.46 6.37 -25.22
CA ALA A 214 4.40 7.20 -25.95
C ALA A 214 5.84 6.70 -25.79
N PRO A 215 6.78 7.09 -26.67
CA PRO A 215 8.20 6.79 -26.51
C PRO A 215 8.77 7.25 -25.16
N GLY A 216 9.75 6.50 -24.65
CA GLY A 216 10.47 6.76 -23.41
C GLY A 216 11.94 7.08 -23.69
N VAL A 217 12.52 7.97 -22.89
CA VAL A 217 13.95 8.32 -22.99
C VAL A 217 14.60 8.19 -21.61
N TRP A 218 15.76 7.55 -21.57
CA TRP A 218 16.59 7.44 -20.38
C TRP A 218 18.08 7.41 -20.76
N TRP A 219 18.94 7.48 -19.76
CA TRP A 219 20.38 7.44 -19.96
C TRP A 219 20.90 6.04 -20.30
N ASP A 220 21.80 5.95 -21.27
CA ASP A 220 22.63 4.77 -21.51
C ASP A 220 23.75 4.70 -20.45
N GLU A 221 23.52 3.92 -19.39
CA GLU A 221 24.46 3.77 -18.28
C GLU A 221 25.87 3.30 -18.73
N ASP A 222 25.91 2.39 -19.70
CA ASP A 222 27.16 1.85 -20.23
C ASP A 222 27.95 2.92 -21.00
N ARG A 223 27.28 3.77 -21.78
CA ARG A 223 27.96 4.86 -22.50
C ARG A 223 28.33 6.01 -21.56
N LEU A 224 27.44 6.39 -20.64
CA LEU A 224 27.71 7.41 -19.62
C LEU A 224 28.92 7.04 -18.77
N SER A 225 29.06 5.76 -18.41
CA SER A 225 30.16 5.30 -17.55
C SER A 225 31.53 5.38 -18.22
N ARG A 226 31.60 5.22 -19.55
CA ARG A 226 32.84 5.20 -20.33
C ARG A 226 33.34 6.60 -20.71
N ARG A 227 32.46 7.59 -20.80
CA ARG A 227 32.80 8.94 -21.27
C ARG A 227 33.08 9.89 -20.11
N GLN A 228 34.33 10.36 -19.99
CA GLN A 228 34.75 11.25 -18.90
C GLN A 228 33.99 12.59 -18.88
N VAL A 229 33.58 13.10 -20.05
CA VAL A 229 32.83 14.37 -20.17
C VAL A 229 31.51 14.32 -19.39
N TYR A 230 30.85 13.15 -19.30
CA TYR A 230 29.58 12.99 -18.58
C TYR A 230 29.74 12.49 -17.13
N LYS A 231 30.96 12.52 -16.58
CA LYS A 231 31.19 12.05 -15.20
C LYS A 231 30.34 12.80 -14.17
N ALA A 232 30.14 14.11 -14.35
CA ALA A 232 29.29 14.91 -13.46
C ALA A 232 27.82 14.46 -13.52
N VAL A 233 27.25 14.36 -14.74
CA VAL A 233 25.89 13.86 -14.98
C VAL A 233 25.69 12.47 -14.37
N ARG A 234 26.67 11.57 -14.53
CA ARG A 234 26.63 10.23 -13.94
C ARG A 234 26.55 10.28 -12.41
N LEU A 235 27.43 11.05 -11.76
CA LEU A 235 27.44 11.16 -10.30
C LEU A 235 26.14 11.73 -9.74
N GLU A 236 25.56 12.70 -10.44
CA GLU A 236 24.27 13.30 -10.08
C GLU A 236 23.11 12.33 -10.29
N ASN A 237 23.06 11.60 -11.41
CA ASN A 237 22.08 10.54 -11.63
C ASN A 237 22.14 9.47 -10.55
N GLU A 238 23.34 9.00 -10.20
CA GLU A 238 23.52 8.06 -9.10
C GLU A 238 23.05 8.64 -7.77
N ALA A 239 23.27 9.94 -7.51
CA ALA A 239 22.81 10.60 -6.29
C ALA A 239 21.28 10.73 -6.25
N LEU A 240 20.64 11.06 -7.37
CA LEU A 240 19.19 11.10 -7.50
C LEU A 240 18.58 9.72 -7.34
N GLU A 241 19.11 8.70 -8.01
CA GLU A 241 18.64 7.32 -7.81
C GLU A 241 18.78 6.86 -6.36
N ARG A 242 19.91 7.18 -5.70
CA ARG A 242 20.08 6.88 -4.27
C ARG A 242 19.00 7.59 -3.44
N THR A 243 18.69 8.84 -3.77
CA THR A 243 17.66 9.64 -3.10
C THR A 243 16.26 9.09 -3.34
N GLU A 244 15.91 8.75 -4.58
CA GLU A 244 14.62 8.17 -4.96
C GLU A 244 14.44 6.78 -4.33
N ARG A 245 15.47 5.93 -4.36
CA ARG A 245 15.47 4.64 -3.67
C ARG A 245 15.27 4.83 -2.16
N HIS A 246 15.90 5.84 -1.57
CA HIS A 246 15.70 6.18 -0.16
C HIS A 246 14.25 6.65 0.11
N GLN A 247 13.73 7.58 -0.68
CA GLN A 247 12.37 8.10 -0.57
C GLN A 247 11.33 6.99 -0.73
N LEU A 248 11.51 6.08 -1.70
CA LEU A 248 10.64 4.94 -1.91
C LEU A 248 10.64 3.99 -0.70
N ARG A 249 11.82 3.71 -0.15
CA ARG A 249 11.96 2.90 1.09
C ARG A 249 11.28 3.59 2.27
N MET A 250 11.49 4.89 2.46
CA MET A 250 10.85 5.67 3.53
C MET A 250 9.33 5.72 3.37
N TRP A 251 8.84 5.91 2.15
CA TRP A 251 7.42 5.85 1.83
C TRP A 251 6.84 4.48 2.16
N LYS A 252 7.51 3.40 1.76
CA LYS A 252 7.09 2.02 2.06
C LYS A 252 7.01 1.80 3.57
N ALA A 253 8.03 2.21 4.32
CA ALA A 253 8.02 2.13 5.78
C ALA A 253 6.86 2.93 6.41
N LYS A 254 6.67 4.18 5.98
CA LYS A 254 5.56 5.02 6.48
C LYS A 254 4.19 4.41 6.19
N LYS A 255 3.99 3.87 4.98
CA LYS A 255 2.75 3.20 4.57
C LYS A 255 2.47 1.99 5.46
N MET A 256 3.47 1.14 5.67
CA MET A 256 3.32 -0.07 6.50
C MET A 256 3.09 0.24 7.98
N ILE A 257 3.78 1.24 8.53
CA ILE A 257 3.54 1.70 9.91
C ILE A 257 2.12 2.24 10.07
N ASN A 258 1.62 3.02 9.11
CA ASN A 258 0.26 3.55 9.17
C ASN A 258 -0.79 2.44 9.08
N LEU A 259 -0.58 1.47 8.18
CA LEU A 259 -1.43 0.28 8.07
C LEU A 259 -1.45 -0.51 9.38
N ALA A 260 -0.29 -0.73 10.00
CA ALA A 260 -0.17 -1.40 11.27
C ALA A 260 -0.90 -0.65 12.40
N LYS A 261 -0.76 0.68 12.47
CA LYS A 261 -1.48 1.52 13.45
C LYS A 261 -3.00 1.42 13.28
N GLY A 262 -3.48 1.47 12.03
CA GLY A 262 -4.91 1.29 11.72
C GLY A 262 -5.42 -0.09 12.16
N GLY A 263 -4.65 -1.15 11.89
CA GLY A 263 -4.97 -2.50 12.31
C GLY A 263 -5.02 -2.68 13.83
N VAL A 264 -4.02 -2.16 14.56
CA VAL A 264 -4.03 -2.14 16.04
C VAL A 264 -5.26 -1.40 16.57
N HIS A 265 -5.59 -0.25 15.98
CA HIS A 265 -6.76 0.54 16.39
C HIS A 265 -8.06 -0.23 16.18
N ALA A 266 -8.25 -0.85 15.00
CA ALA A 266 -9.43 -1.66 14.71
C ALA A 266 -9.56 -2.84 15.70
N ALA A 267 -8.48 -3.58 15.92
CA ALA A 267 -8.48 -4.68 16.88
C ALA A 267 -8.83 -4.21 18.30
N ARG A 268 -8.30 -3.06 18.76
CA ARG A 268 -8.64 -2.46 20.06
C ARG A 268 -10.11 -2.07 20.15
N PHE A 269 -10.67 -1.49 19.09
CA PHE A 269 -12.10 -1.15 19.03
C PHE A 269 -12.96 -2.40 19.20
N HIS A 270 -12.69 -3.46 18.44
CA HIS A 270 -13.43 -4.71 18.51
C HIS A 270 -13.28 -5.41 19.86
N LEU A 271 -12.07 -5.47 20.43
CA LEU A 271 -11.85 -6.01 21.77
C LEU A 271 -12.60 -5.22 22.85
N THR A 272 -12.65 -3.88 22.71
CA THR A 272 -13.40 -3.03 23.63
C THR A 272 -14.91 -3.28 23.51
N ARG A 273 -15.43 -3.37 22.29
CA ARG A 273 -16.83 -3.72 22.02
C ARG A 273 -17.18 -5.10 22.60
N TRP A 274 -16.33 -6.10 22.37
CA TRP A 274 -16.49 -7.43 22.91
C TRP A 274 -16.50 -7.43 24.45
N ARG A 275 -15.57 -6.71 25.09
CA ARG A 275 -15.53 -6.57 26.56
C ARG A 275 -16.83 -5.95 27.11
N ARG A 276 -17.35 -4.91 26.45
CA ARG A 276 -18.65 -4.31 26.84
C ARG A 276 -19.78 -5.33 26.71
N GLY A 277 -19.82 -6.10 25.63
CA GLY A 277 -20.80 -7.19 25.46
C GLY A 277 -20.69 -8.26 26.55
N ALA A 278 -19.47 -8.67 26.90
CA ALA A 278 -19.20 -9.62 27.97
C ALA A 278 -19.68 -9.10 29.34
N VAL A 279 -19.39 -7.84 29.70
CA VAL A 279 -19.88 -7.25 30.96
C VAL A 279 -21.41 -7.24 31.02
N VAL A 280 -22.08 -6.86 29.93
CA VAL A 280 -23.55 -6.88 29.85
C VAL A 280 -24.10 -8.31 29.99
N ALA A 281 -23.46 -9.30 29.39
CA ALA A 281 -23.85 -10.70 29.51
C ALA A 281 -23.68 -11.24 30.94
N ARG A 282 -22.56 -10.87 31.60
CA ARG A 282 -22.31 -11.19 33.02
C ARG A 282 -23.35 -10.56 33.94
N GLU A 283 -23.65 -9.28 33.74
CA GLU A 283 -24.72 -8.60 34.50
C GLU A 283 -26.08 -9.27 34.31
N ALA A 284 -26.42 -9.63 33.07
CA ALA A 284 -27.67 -10.33 32.77
C ALA A 284 -27.74 -11.70 33.45
N LEU A 285 -26.65 -12.47 33.43
CA LEU A 285 -26.56 -13.76 34.12
C LEU A 285 -26.79 -13.60 35.63
N VAL A 286 -26.06 -12.67 36.26
CA VAL A 286 -26.17 -12.43 37.71
C VAL A 286 -27.59 -12.04 38.09
N LYS A 287 -28.22 -11.12 37.35
CA LYS A 287 -29.63 -10.72 37.57
C LYS A 287 -30.59 -11.90 37.41
N GLN A 288 -30.44 -12.70 36.36
CA GLN A 288 -31.30 -13.87 36.13
C GLN A 288 -31.16 -14.92 37.23
N MET A 289 -29.93 -15.17 37.71
CA MET A 289 -29.70 -16.14 38.78
C MET A 289 -30.25 -15.67 40.13
N PHE A 290 -30.03 -14.41 40.49
CA PHE A 290 -30.60 -13.86 41.71
C PHE A 290 -32.13 -13.78 41.66
N ALA A 291 -32.73 -13.38 40.52
CA ALA A 291 -34.17 -13.39 40.34
C ALA A 291 -34.78 -14.80 40.42
N ALA A 292 -34.02 -15.83 40.04
CA ALA A 292 -34.39 -17.24 40.20
C ALA A 292 -34.18 -17.79 41.63
N GLY A 293 -33.80 -16.94 42.59
CA GLY A 293 -33.60 -17.32 43.99
C GLY A 293 -32.31 -18.11 44.24
N ARG A 294 -31.31 -18.02 43.36
CA ARG A 294 -30.02 -18.70 43.53
C ARG A 294 -29.15 -17.98 44.56
N ASN A 295 -28.36 -18.74 45.30
CA ASN A 295 -27.46 -18.20 46.31
C ASN A 295 -26.22 -17.52 45.67
N VAL A 296 -25.44 -16.81 46.50
CA VAL A 296 -24.25 -16.07 46.07
C VAL A 296 -23.17 -16.99 45.50
N VAL A 297 -22.99 -18.18 46.09
CA VAL A 297 -21.93 -19.11 45.68
C VAL A 297 -22.25 -19.72 44.30
N ASP A 298 -23.47 -20.20 44.09
CA ASP A 298 -23.94 -20.77 42.82
C ASP A 298 -23.83 -19.73 41.69
N THR A 299 -24.22 -18.49 41.98
CA THR A 299 -24.12 -17.38 41.02
C THR A 299 -22.67 -17.06 40.69
N GLY A 300 -21.78 -17.06 41.70
CA GLY A 300 -20.34 -16.86 41.51
C GLY A 300 -19.71 -17.96 40.66
N LEU A 301 -20.03 -19.22 40.92
CA LEU A 301 -19.54 -20.37 40.13
C LEU A 301 -20.03 -20.34 38.68
N ALA A 302 -21.30 -19.98 38.45
CA ALA A 302 -21.83 -19.81 37.09
C ALA A 302 -21.11 -18.68 36.34
N LEU A 303 -20.78 -17.60 37.03
CA LEU A 303 -20.04 -16.48 36.47
C LEU A 303 -18.59 -16.84 36.13
N VAL A 304 -17.92 -17.65 36.98
CA VAL A 304 -16.60 -18.23 36.67
C VAL A 304 -16.67 -19.06 35.40
N ALA A 305 -17.66 -19.97 35.29
CA ALA A 305 -17.84 -20.80 34.11
C ALA A 305 -18.11 -19.97 32.84
N LEU A 306 -18.84 -18.86 32.95
CA LEU A 306 -19.05 -17.92 31.84
C LEU A 306 -17.72 -17.24 31.44
N MET A 307 -16.95 -16.75 32.41
CA MET A 307 -15.66 -16.09 32.15
C MET A 307 -14.60 -17.06 31.58
N ASP A 308 -14.64 -18.33 31.94
CA ASP A 308 -13.79 -19.36 31.34
C ASP A 308 -14.14 -19.59 29.86
N LYS A 309 -15.43 -19.58 29.49
CA LYS A 309 -15.87 -19.62 28.08
C LYS A 309 -15.42 -18.38 27.32
N GLU A 310 -15.58 -17.21 27.92
CA GLU A 310 -15.12 -15.93 27.37
C GLU A 310 -13.59 -15.87 27.19
N ARG A 311 -12.83 -16.66 27.95
CA ARG A 311 -11.36 -16.75 27.81
C ARG A 311 -10.95 -17.45 26.52
N VAL A 312 -11.71 -18.45 26.10
CA VAL A 312 -11.45 -19.26 24.91
C VAL A 312 -12.33 -18.87 23.72
N ASP A 313 -13.04 -17.75 23.83
CA ASP A 313 -13.89 -17.22 22.78
C ASP A 313 -13.09 -16.93 21.50
N ALA A 314 -13.53 -17.52 20.39
CA ALA A 314 -12.82 -17.47 19.12
C ALA A 314 -12.74 -16.03 18.56
N GLU A 315 -13.77 -15.21 18.79
CA GLU A 315 -13.78 -13.82 18.33
C GLU A 315 -12.74 -12.99 19.09
N ARG A 316 -12.70 -13.12 20.41
CA ARG A 316 -11.67 -12.49 21.26
C ARG A 316 -10.27 -12.90 20.81
N LEU A 317 -10.01 -14.20 20.70
CA LEU A 317 -8.69 -14.72 20.33
C LEU A 317 -8.25 -14.23 18.94
N ARG A 318 -9.17 -14.19 17.97
CA ARG A 318 -8.91 -13.64 16.64
C ARG A 318 -8.46 -12.18 16.71
N TRP A 319 -9.18 -11.33 17.44
CA TRP A 319 -8.82 -9.91 17.55
C TRP A 319 -7.54 -9.68 18.36
N GLN A 320 -7.25 -10.52 19.36
CA GLN A 320 -5.97 -10.50 20.07
C GLN A 320 -4.81 -10.84 19.13
N ALA A 321 -4.93 -11.92 18.36
CA ALA A 321 -3.92 -12.33 17.38
C ALA A 321 -3.69 -11.25 16.32
N GLN A 322 -4.75 -10.63 15.79
CA GLN A 322 -4.61 -9.52 14.83
C GLN A 322 -3.90 -8.30 15.44
N ARG A 323 -4.20 -7.97 16.71
CA ARG A 323 -3.51 -6.88 17.41
C ARG A 323 -2.02 -7.14 17.55
N GLU A 324 -1.65 -8.38 17.91
CA GLU A 324 -0.25 -8.82 18.04
C GLU A 324 0.46 -8.81 16.69
N GLN A 325 -0.14 -9.40 15.66
CA GLN A 325 0.36 -9.37 14.29
C GLN A 325 0.64 -7.95 13.81
N HIS A 326 -0.29 -7.01 14.02
CA HIS A 326 -0.08 -5.62 13.62
C HIS A 326 0.99 -4.91 14.47
N ASN A 327 1.15 -5.26 15.75
CA ASN A 327 2.26 -4.73 16.55
C ASN A 327 3.61 -5.24 16.04
N ASP A 328 3.70 -6.50 15.62
CA ASP A 328 4.93 -7.09 15.07
C ASP A 328 5.28 -6.46 13.73
N ILE A 329 4.31 -6.28 12.83
CA ILE A 329 4.48 -5.49 11.60
C ILE A 329 4.99 -4.09 11.96
N ARG A 330 4.38 -3.40 12.94
CA ARG A 330 4.82 -2.06 13.33
C ARG A 330 6.30 -2.05 13.76
N ARG A 331 6.70 -2.96 14.65
CA ARG A 331 8.07 -3.08 15.16
C ARG A 331 9.07 -3.37 14.04
N GLU A 332 8.74 -4.31 13.16
CA GLU A 332 9.59 -4.67 12.01
C GLU A 332 9.83 -3.46 11.10
N TRP A 333 8.77 -2.73 10.75
CA TRP A 333 8.88 -1.59 9.85
C TRP A 333 9.51 -0.35 10.50
N GLU A 334 9.38 -0.18 11.83
CA GLU A 334 10.12 0.82 12.61
C GLU A 334 11.63 0.51 12.64
N ALA A 335 12.01 -0.76 12.82
CA ALA A 335 13.40 -1.20 12.73
C ALA A 335 13.98 -0.96 11.34
N ARG A 336 13.29 -1.43 10.28
CA ARG A 336 13.71 -1.21 8.88
C ARG A 336 13.82 0.27 8.52
N LYS A 337 12.90 1.11 9.00
CA LYS A 337 12.98 2.56 8.80
C LYS A 337 14.26 3.12 9.41
N THR A 338 14.62 2.68 10.61
CA THR A 338 15.83 3.11 11.31
C THR A 338 17.07 2.66 10.57
N ASP A 339 17.15 1.39 10.18
CA ASP A 339 18.29 0.84 9.43
C ASP A 339 18.50 1.56 8.10
N TRP A 340 17.42 1.77 7.33
CA TRP A 340 17.49 2.55 6.10
C TRP A 340 17.86 4.00 6.36
N SER A 341 17.39 4.62 7.45
CA SER A 341 17.82 5.99 7.77
C SER A 341 19.33 6.04 8.03
N ARG A 342 19.88 5.07 8.77
CA ARG A 342 21.34 4.98 9.02
C ARG A 342 22.15 4.77 7.76
N MET A 343 21.73 3.84 6.89
CA MET A 343 22.43 3.54 5.63
C MET A 343 22.62 4.77 4.73
N TYR A 344 21.67 5.71 4.75
CA TYR A 344 21.68 6.88 3.85
C TYR A 344 22.12 8.18 4.53
N LEU A 345 21.99 8.30 5.85
CA LEU A 345 22.38 9.50 6.61
C LEU A 345 23.75 9.38 7.29
N GLY A 346 24.37 8.19 7.30
CA GLY A 346 25.71 7.99 7.85
C GLY A 346 25.82 8.20 9.36
N VAL A 347 24.72 8.04 10.11
CA VAL A 347 24.67 8.16 11.58
C VAL A 347 24.68 6.78 12.25
#